data_AF-A0A7L7ITW1-F1
#
_entry.id   AF-A0A7L7ITW1-F1
#
_cell.length_a   1.000
_cell.length_b   1.000
_cell.length_c   1.000
_cell.angle_alpha   90.00
_cell.angle_beta   90.00
_cell.angle_gamma   90.00
#
_symmetry.space_group_name_H-M   'P 1'
#
loop_
_entity.id
_entity.type
_entity.pdbx_description
1 polymer ?
#
loop_
_entity_poly.entity_id
_entity_poly.type
_entity_poly.pdbx_seq_one_letter_code
_entity_poly.pdbx_strand_id
1 'polypeptide(L)'
;MAEYGVQTWDASGKVNNYGIKPVSVSGTLQLAVNQKTGSYSVPLPPGCKLTYFQIMNDDQWGTGRRKVTLSGGTATVSAAGDTDYSAGTEPAAAAYLIFQIEKV
;
A
#
# COMPACT_ATOMS: atom_id res chain seq x y z
N MET A 1 -27.11 -19.89 -10.26
CA MET A 1 -25.71 -19.99 -9.74
C MET A 1 -25.75 -19.38 -8.35
N ALA A 2 -25.22 -20.08 -7.36
CA ALA A 2 -25.45 -19.75 -5.95
C ALA A 2 -24.93 -18.34 -5.57
N GLU A 3 -25.85 -17.51 -5.08
CA GLU A 3 -25.73 -16.07 -4.84
C GLU A 3 -25.39 -15.80 -3.36
N TYR A 4 -24.37 -16.47 -2.83
CA TYR A 4 -24.02 -16.40 -1.41
C TYR A 4 -22.88 -15.41 -1.16
N GLY A 5 -23.24 -14.16 -0.84
CA GLY A 5 -22.36 -13.13 -0.32
C GLY A 5 -23.18 -12.03 0.35
N VAL A 6 -22.68 -11.48 1.47
CA VAL A 6 -23.31 -10.32 2.12
C VAL A 6 -23.00 -9.07 1.30
N GLN A 7 -23.97 -8.57 0.54
CA GLN A 7 -23.88 -7.26 -0.11
C GLN A 7 -24.54 -6.21 0.80
N THR A 8 -23.88 -5.07 0.97
CA THR A 8 -24.49 -3.88 1.56
C THR A 8 -24.61 -2.82 0.48
N TRP A 9 -25.66 -2.00 0.57
CA TRP A 9 -25.96 -0.93 -0.37
C TRP A 9 -25.99 0.41 0.37
N ASP A 10 -25.64 1.48 -0.33
CA ASP A 10 -25.89 2.84 0.16
C ASP A 10 -27.37 3.24 -0.01
N ALA A 11 -27.72 4.43 0.48
CA ALA A 11 -29.08 4.96 0.39
C ALA A 11 -29.57 5.19 -1.05
N SER A 12 -28.68 5.13 -2.04
CA SER A 12 -29.00 5.25 -3.47
C SER A 12 -29.04 3.88 -4.18
N GLY A 13 -28.98 2.77 -3.42
CA GLY A 13 -29.04 1.42 -3.96
C GLY A 13 -27.75 0.96 -4.63
N LYS A 14 -26.64 1.68 -4.44
CA LYS A 14 -25.34 1.31 -4.99
C LYS A 14 -24.62 0.40 -4.00
N VAL A 15 -24.05 -0.68 -4.51
CA VAL A 15 -23.24 -1.60 -3.70
C VAL A 15 -22.12 -0.80 -3.01
N ASN A 16 -22.06 -0.88 -1.69
CA ASN A 16 -21.05 -0.22 -0.86
C ASN A 16 -20.17 -1.21 -0.07
N ASN A 17 -20.49 -2.51 -0.11
CA ASN A 17 -19.54 -3.54 0.31
C ASN A 17 -18.62 -3.92 -0.86
N TYR A 18 -17.33 -3.60 -0.74
CA TYR A 18 -16.33 -4.02 -1.72
C TYR A 18 -15.80 -5.44 -1.49
N GLY A 19 -16.30 -6.17 -0.49
CA GLY A 19 -15.96 -7.57 -0.19
C GLY A 19 -14.46 -7.84 -0.36
N ILE A 20 -14.12 -8.60 -1.39
CA ILE A 20 -12.75 -8.80 -1.88
C ILE A 20 -12.50 -7.81 -3.03
N LYS A 21 -11.61 -6.85 -2.82
CA LYS A 21 -11.18 -5.94 -3.89
C LYS A 21 -10.12 -6.64 -4.75
N PRO A 22 -10.36 -6.85 -6.07
CA PRO A 22 -9.36 -7.45 -6.93
C PRO A 22 -8.21 -6.47 -7.12
N VAL A 23 -7.00 -6.95 -6.84
CA VAL A 23 -5.76 -6.22 -7.00
C VAL A 23 -4.77 -7.10 -7.76
N SER A 24 -3.90 -6.48 -8.55
CA SER A 24 -2.77 -7.17 -9.17
C SER A 24 -1.48 -6.73 -8.48
N VAL A 25 -0.67 -7.69 -8.01
CA VAL A 25 0.67 -7.38 -7.52
C VAL A 25 1.54 -7.00 -8.72
N SER A 26 2.12 -5.79 -8.67
CA SER A 26 2.96 -5.26 -9.74
C SER A 26 4.46 -5.45 -9.48
N GLY A 27 4.85 -5.49 -8.21
CA GLY A 27 6.25 -5.61 -7.82
C GLY A 27 6.45 -5.42 -6.33
N THR A 28 7.71 -5.47 -5.91
CA THR A 28 8.11 -5.31 -4.52
C THR A 28 9.34 -4.41 -4.41
N LEU A 29 9.49 -3.76 -3.26
CA LEU A 29 10.72 -3.08 -2.86
C LEU A 29 11.14 -3.60 -1.49
N GLN A 30 12.31 -4.24 -1.43
CA GLN A 30 12.91 -4.62 -0.17
C GLN A 30 13.62 -3.41 0.44
N LEU A 31 13.38 -3.19 1.74
CA LEU A 31 14.01 -2.13 2.52
C LEU A 31 14.69 -2.77 3.74
N ALA A 32 15.95 -2.43 3.96
CA ALA A 32 16.67 -2.85 5.16
C ALA A 32 16.17 -2.12 6.42
N VAL A 33 16.59 -2.60 7.60
CA VAL A 33 16.37 -1.89 8.87
C VAL A 33 16.91 -0.47 8.76
N ASN A 34 16.10 0.50 9.21
CA ASN A 34 16.37 1.93 9.16
C ASN A 34 16.58 2.53 7.77
N GLN A 35 16.32 1.78 6.69
CA GLN A 35 16.32 2.33 5.34
C GLN A 35 15.10 3.24 5.15
N LYS A 36 15.38 4.54 5.03
CA LYS A 36 14.40 5.62 4.87
C LYS A 36 14.38 6.22 3.46
N THR A 37 15.00 5.56 2.49
CA THR A 37 15.03 5.99 1.08
C THR A 37 14.79 4.81 0.15
N GLY A 38 14.18 5.09 -1.00
CA GLY A 38 13.88 4.10 -2.02
C GLY A 38 12.79 4.59 -2.97
N SER A 39 12.64 3.90 -4.09
CA SER A 39 11.60 4.21 -5.06
C SER A 39 11.18 2.97 -5.84
N TYR A 40 9.95 2.97 -6.28
CA TYR A 40 9.40 1.99 -7.21
C TYR A 40 8.53 2.71 -8.23
N SER A 41 8.55 2.26 -9.48
CA SER A 41 7.73 2.84 -10.54
C SER A 41 7.20 1.75 -11.46
N VAL A 42 5.94 1.90 -11.86
CA VAL A 42 5.27 1.01 -12.80
C VAL A 42 4.34 1.83 -13.71
N PRO A 43 4.25 1.51 -15.02
CA PRO A 43 3.22 2.10 -15.86
C PRO A 43 1.83 1.69 -15.37
N LEU A 44 0.93 2.66 -15.19
CA LEU A 44 -0.45 2.41 -14.80
C LEU A 44 -1.35 2.34 -16.03
N PRO A 45 -2.18 1.29 -16.18
CA PRO A 45 -3.27 1.31 -17.12
C PRO A 45 -4.24 2.47 -16.84
N PRO A 46 -4.97 2.98 -17.86
CA PRO A 46 -5.96 4.03 -17.66
C PRO A 46 -7.02 3.65 -16.62
N GLY A 47 -7.33 4.56 -15.69
CA GLY A 47 -8.31 4.34 -14.63
C GLY A 47 -7.84 3.43 -13.49
N CYS A 48 -6.54 3.15 -13.41
CA CYS A 48 -5.92 2.44 -12.29
C CYS A 48 -5.09 3.37 -11.40
N LYS A 49 -4.91 2.96 -10.16
CA LYS A 49 -4.00 3.60 -9.19
C LYS A 49 -3.06 2.57 -8.59
N LEU A 50 -1.90 3.05 -8.15
CA LEU A 50 -0.95 2.29 -7.35
C LEU A 50 -1.37 2.35 -5.88
N THR A 51 -1.26 1.24 -5.18
CA THR A 51 -1.36 1.12 -3.72
C THR A 51 -0.21 0.24 -3.21
N TYR A 52 -0.01 0.19 -1.90
CA TYR A 52 0.96 -0.71 -1.29
C TYR A 52 0.49 -1.21 0.07
N PHE A 53 1.12 -2.27 0.53
CA PHE A 53 1.14 -2.64 1.94
C PHE A 53 2.57 -3.03 2.36
N GLN A 54 2.91 -2.76 3.61
CA GLN A 54 4.21 -3.12 4.18
C GLN A 54 4.11 -4.47 4.90
N ILE A 55 5.05 -5.37 4.62
CA ILE A 55 5.22 -6.63 5.34
C ILE A 55 6.59 -6.63 6.01
N MET A 56 6.64 -6.77 7.34
CA MET A 56 7.92 -6.92 8.05
C MET A 56 8.52 -8.28 7.73
N ASN A 57 9.83 -8.31 7.47
CA ASN A 57 10.53 -9.53 7.04
C ASN A 57 11.76 -9.86 7.90
N ASP A 58 11.82 -9.33 9.12
CA ASP A 58 12.91 -9.52 10.07
C ASP A 58 12.38 -9.42 11.51
N ASP A 59 13.19 -9.86 12.48
CA ASP A 59 12.89 -9.79 13.93
C ASP A 59 13.39 -8.50 14.60
N GLN A 60 14.17 -7.70 13.87
CA GLN A 60 14.71 -6.43 14.34
C GLN A 60 13.71 -5.28 14.23
N TRP A 61 13.59 -4.51 15.31
CA TRP A 61 12.82 -3.28 15.32
C TRP A 61 13.60 -2.15 14.67
N GLY A 62 12.92 -1.38 13.81
CA GLY A 62 13.44 -0.09 13.35
C GLY A 62 13.43 0.94 14.48
N THR A 63 14.39 1.85 14.49
CA THR A 63 14.49 2.92 15.50
C THR A 63 13.81 4.22 15.06
N GLY A 64 13.19 4.23 13.88
CA GLY A 64 12.54 5.42 13.34
C GLY A 64 11.45 5.10 12.31
N ARG A 65 11.00 6.13 11.60
CA ARG A 65 9.91 6.02 10.63
C ARG A 65 10.28 6.49 9.22
N ARG A 66 9.56 5.98 8.22
CA ARG A 66 9.68 6.33 6.80
C ARG A 66 8.31 6.69 6.23
N LYS A 67 8.29 7.64 5.30
CA LYS A 67 7.10 8.04 4.55
C LYS A 67 7.09 7.35 3.20
N VAL A 68 5.98 6.75 2.82
CA VAL A 68 5.71 6.26 1.48
C VAL A 68 4.70 7.19 0.84
N THR A 69 5.12 7.88 -0.21
CA THR A 69 4.26 8.77 -1.00
C THR A 69 4.02 8.16 -2.36
N LEU A 70 2.75 8.04 -2.74
CA LEU A 70 2.35 7.58 -4.07
C LEU A 70 1.95 8.78 -4.93
N SER A 71 2.46 8.83 -6.16
CA SER A 71 2.05 9.80 -7.17
C SER A 71 2.02 9.12 -8.53
N GLY A 72 0.81 8.95 -9.08
CA GLY A 72 0.60 8.10 -10.25
C GLY A 72 1.12 6.69 -10.02
N GLY A 73 1.92 6.19 -10.96
CA GLY A 73 2.56 4.87 -10.90
C GLY A 73 3.85 4.81 -10.09
N THR A 74 4.18 5.87 -9.34
CA THR A 74 5.44 5.97 -8.61
C THR A 74 5.21 5.99 -7.10
N ALA A 75 5.97 5.16 -6.39
CA ALA A 75 6.11 5.19 -4.95
C ALA A 75 7.50 5.72 -4.58
N THR A 76 7.55 6.68 -3.65
CA THR A 76 8.80 7.22 -3.11
C THR A 76 8.83 7.00 -1.60
N VAL A 77 9.96 6.48 -1.12
CA VAL A 77 10.25 6.33 0.30
C VAL A 77 11.18 7.47 0.73
N SER A 78 10.79 8.19 1.77
CA SER A 78 11.60 9.25 2.38
C SER A 78 11.62 9.13 3.90
N ALA A 79 12.51 9.88 4.55
CA ALA A 79 12.53 9.96 6.00
C ALA A 79 11.28 10.66 6.53
N ALA A 80 10.72 10.13 7.61
CA ALA A 80 9.70 10.78 8.41
C ALA A 80 10.23 11.04 9.82
N GLY A 81 9.59 11.96 10.55
CA GLY A 81 9.84 12.13 11.98
C GLY A 81 9.48 10.86 12.75
N ASP A 82 10.24 10.52 13.79
CA ASP A 82 10.05 9.24 14.49
C ASP A 82 8.72 9.15 15.25
N THR A 83 8.04 10.29 15.46
CA THR A 83 6.70 10.41 16.05
C THR A 83 5.58 10.66 15.01
N ASP A 84 5.87 10.56 13.71
CA ASP A 84 4.87 10.75 12.66
C ASP A 84 4.03 9.48 12.45
N TYR A 85 2.76 9.51 12.83
CA TYR A 85 1.80 8.42 12.62
C TYR A 85 0.74 8.77 11.55
N SER A 86 1.03 9.74 10.68
CA SER A 86 0.13 10.12 9.59
C SER A 86 0.07 9.04 8.49
N ALA A 87 -0.96 9.13 7.64
CA ALA A 87 -1.20 8.17 6.56
C ALA A 87 0.02 8.02 5.63
N GLY A 88 0.41 6.78 5.33
CA GLY A 88 1.59 6.48 4.53
C GLY A 88 2.92 6.52 5.31
N THR A 89 2.88 6.66 6.64
CA THR A 89 4.09 6.60 7.47
C THR A 89 4.22 5.24 8.14
N GLU A 90 5.30 4.53 7.84
CA GLU A 90 5.57 3.17 8.31
C GLU A 90 6.78 3.13 9.26
N PRO A 91 6.86 2.14 10.17
CA PRO A 91 8.10 1.91 10.92
C PRO A 91 9.22 1.50 9.95
N ALA A 92 10.42 1.99 10.21
CA ALA A 92 11.62 1.68 9.43
C ALA A 92 12.27 0.36 9.87
N ALA A 93 11.47 -0.68 10.15
CA ALA A 93 11.98 -2.04 10.29
C ALA A 93 12.38 -2.60 8.91
N ALA A 94 13.10 -3.72 8.85
CA ALA A 94 13.26 -4.39 7.58
C ALA A 94 11.87 -4.83 7.07
N ALA A 95 11.60 -4.56 5.79
CA ALA A 95 10.32 -4.90 5.21
C ALA A 95 10.39 -5.10 3.69
N TYR A 96 9.35 -5.76 3.17
CA TYR A 96 8.95 -5.60 1.78
C TYR A 96 7.79 -4.62 1.70
N LEU A 97 7.89 -3.64 0.80
CA LEU A 97 6.72 -2.95 0.28
C LEU A 97 6.20 -3.78 -0.89
N ILE A 98 4.95 -4.22 -0.82
CA ILE A 98 4.28 -4.94 -1.90
C ILE A 98 3.38 -3.96 -2.63
N PHE A 99 3.64 -3.71 -3.91
CA PHE A 99 2.91 -2.75 -4.71
C PHE A 99 1.79 -3.42 -5.49
N GLN A 100 0.60 -2.84 -5.38
CA GLN A 100 -0.62 -3.33 -5.98
C GLN A 100 -1.18 -2.31 -6.97
N ILE A 101 -1.72 -2.79 -8.07
CA ILE A 101 -2.50 -1.98 -9.01
C ILE A 101 -3.97 -2.33 -8.80
N GLU A 102 -4.79 -1.30 -8.62
CA GLU A 102 -6.23 -1.44 -8.48
C GLU A 102 -6.99 -0.41 -9.31
N LYS A 103 -8.24 -0.72 -9.65
CA LYS A 103 -9.13 0.23 -10.33
C LYS A 103 -9.53 1.36 -9.36
N VAL A 104 -9.57 2.59 -9.88
CA VAL A 104 -10.01 3.78 -9.13
C VAL A 104 -11.50 3.70 -8.82
#